data_AF-A0A559JGS2-F1
#
_entry.id   AF-A0A559JGS2-F1
#
_cell.length_a   1.000
_cell.length_b   1.000
_cell.length_c   1.000
_cell.angle_alpha   90.00
_cell.angle_beta   90.00
_cell.angle_gamma   90.00
#
_symmetry.space_group_name_H-M   'P 1'
#
loop_
_entity.id
_entity.type
_entity.pdbx_description
1 polymer ?
#
loop_
_entity_poly.entity_id
_entity_poly.type
_entity_poly.pdbx_seq_one_letter_code
_entity_poly.pdbx_strand_id
1 'polypeptide(L)'
;MKPLVFWKKKKPPIDYQKFVNELFNQIYVMVHESSKIIAERNPDNPEIRSKMEYWIFYSIIACASSSLYANSLQIEDRLEEALFYLKQRVDHWDNQGSEGMDNIAEYVHSITSRTVPDFNVYVEAVAAWLYINVRDETVIDIEKTRPYMTMANMASSYNSWLDEYVFR
;
A
#
# COMPACT_ATOMS: atom_id res chain seq x y z
N MET A 1 24.43 25.34 37.02
CA MET A 1 23.86 25.09 35.67
C MET A 1 22.42 24.63 35.85
N LYS A 2 21.45 25.27 35.19
CA LYS A 2 20.05 24.78 35.17
C LYS A 2 19.92 23.75 34.04
N PRO A 3 19.22 22.62 34.24
CA PRO A 3 19.01 21.66 33.17
C PRO A 3 18.13 22.29 32.07
N LEU A 4 18.57 22.16 30.83
CA LEU A 4 17.75 22.46 29.65
C LEU A 4 16.60 21.45 29.62
N VAL A 5 15.43 21.89 30.08
CA VAL A 5 14.18 21.15 29.89
C VAL A 5 13.88 21.21 28.39
N PHE A 6 14.17 20.14 27.67
CA PHE A 6 13.65 19.93 26.32
C PHE A 6 12.13 19.76 26.44
N TRP A 7 11.39 20.85 26.27
CA TRP A 7 9.96 20.78 26.03
C TRP A 7 9.76 20.08 24.68
N LYS A 8 9.56 18.75 24.67
CA LYS A 8 8.98 18.08 23.50
C LYS A 8 7.63 18.76 23.27
N LYS A 9 7.52 19.59 22.23
CA LYS A 9 6.22 20.11 21.78
C LYS A 9 5.30 18.90 21.63
N LYS A 10 4.22 18.85 22.40
CA LYS A 10 3.15 17.89 22.15
C LYS A 10 2.66 18.16 20.74
N LYS A 11 2.87 17.21 19.83
CA LYS A 11 2.32 17.30 18.48
C LYS A 11 0.80 17.43 18.61
N PRO A 12 0.15 18.27 17.78
CA PRO A 12 -1.30 18.33 17.77
C PRO A 12 -1.85 16.91 17.54
N PRO A 13 -3.02 16.57 18.12
CA PRO A 13 -3.65 15.29 17.84
C PRO A 13 -3.89 15.16 16.34
N ILE A 14 -3.53 14.01 15.77
CA ILE A 14 -3.74 13.70 14.36
C ILE A 14 -5.24 13.48 14.14
N ASP A 15 -5.82 14.18 13.16
CA ASP A 15 -7.12 13.82 12.61
C ASP A 15 -6.91 12.64 11.65
N TYR A 16 -7.21 11.43 12.13
CA TYR A 16 -6.96 10.19 11.40
C TYR A 16 -7.78 10.08 10.13
N GLN A 17 -9.02 10.56 10.12
CA GLN A 17 -9.86 10.55 8.93
C GLN A 17 -9.26 11.46 7.85
N LYS A 18 -8.84 12.68 8.23
CA LYS A 18 -8.17 13.60 7.31
C LYS A 18 -6.85 13.02 6.79
N PHE A 19 -6.03 12.47 7.69
CA PHE A 19 -4.76 11.83 7.34
C PHE A 19 -4.95 10.69 6.32
N VAL A 20 -5.89 9.79 6.59
CA VAL A 20 -6.20 8.65 5.71
C VAL A 20 -6.73 9.13 4.35
N ASN A 21 -7.56 10.17 4.32
CA ASN A 21 -8.06 10.73 3.07
C ASN A 21 -6.93 11.32 2.22
N GLU A 22 -5.99 12.04 2.86
CA GLU A 22 -4.81 12.59 2.19
C GLU A 22 -3.88 11.49 1.70
N LEU A 23 -3.66 10.44 2.51
CA LEU A 23 -2.89 9.25 2.14
C LEU A 23 -3.49 8.57 0.90
N PHE A 24 -4.79 8.28 0.93
CA PHE A 24 -5.48 7.63 -0.18
C PHE A 24 -5.38 8.46 -1.46
N ASN A 25 -5.63 9.78 -1.39
CA ASN A 25 -5.61 10.64 -2.57
C ASN A 25 -4.22 10.68 -3.24
N GLN A 26 -3.15 10.68 -2.44
CA GLN A 26 -1.78 10.67 -2.97
C GLN A 26 -1.44 9.33 -3.62
N ILE A 27 -1.81 8.22 -2.98
CA ILE A 27 -1.68 6.88 -3.54
C ILE A 27 -2.45 6.77 -4.86
N TYR A 28 -3.68 7.25 -4.90
CA TYR A 28 -4.52 7.27 -6.08
C TYR A 28 -3.80 7.97 -7.24
N VAL A 29 -3.34 9.21 -7.05
CA VAL A 29 -2.63 9.96 -8.09
C VAL A 29 -1.36 9.23 -8.54
N MET A 30 -0.55 8.76 -7.60
CA MET A 30 0.70 8.07 -7.88
C MET A 30 0.48 6.79 -8.71
N VAL A 31 -0.46 5.93 -8.29
CA VAL A 31 -0.73 4.67 -8.98
C VAL A 31 -1.25 4.94 -10.39
N HIS A 32 -2.11 5.94 -10.57
CA HIS A 32 -2.59 6.33 -11.89
C HIS A 32 -1.45 6.82 -12.80
N GLU A 33 -0.57 7.70 -12.33
CA GLU A 33 0.56 8.18 -13.12
C GLU A 33 1.56 7.06 -13.44
N SER A 34 1.82 6.18 -12.48
CA SER A 34 2.73 5.04 -12.66
C SER A 34 2.18 4.03 -13.66
N SER A 35 0.87 3.78 -13.62
CA SER A 35 0.19 2.87 -14.54
C SER A 35 0.19 3.42 -15.97
N LYS A 36 0.05 4.75 -16.15
CA LYS A 36 0.24 5.40 -17.46
C LYS A 36 1.65 5.17 -18.00
N ILE A 37 2.68 5.39 -17.19
CA ILE A 37 4.08 5.18 -17.60
C ILE A 37 4.32 3.70 -17.98
N ILE A 38 3.75 2.75 -17.22
CA ILE A 38 3.85 1.32 -17.53
C ILE A 38 3.16 1.00 -18.87
N ALA A 39 1.98 1.57 -19.12
CA ALA A 39 1.27 1.41 -20.38
C ALA A 39 2.05 1.97 -21.58
N GLU A 40 2.59 3.18 -21.44
CA GLU A 40 3.39 3.85 -22.47
C GLU A 40 4.67 3.09 -22.80
N ARG A 41 5.30 2.47 -21.81
CA ARG A 41 6.53 1.67 -22.00
C ARG A 41 6.27 0.27 -22.55
N ASN A 42 5.02 -0.21 -22.48
CA ASN A 42 4.65 -1.55 -22.91
C ASN A 42 3.38 -1.52 -23.78
N PRO A 43 3.37 -0.74 -24.89
CA PRO A 43 2.16 -0.46 -25.65
C PRO A 43 1.52 -1.71 -26.28
N ASP A 44 2.33 -2.72 -26.56
CA ASP A 44 1.90 -3.97 -27.21
C ASP A 44 1.59 -5.10 -26.20
N ASN A 45 1.73 -4.85 -24.89
CA ASN A 45 1.45 -5.88 -23.90
C ASN A 45 -0.08 -6.03 -23.69
N PRO A 46 -0.67 -7.17 -24.10
CA PRO A 46 -2.12 -7.36 -24.03
C PRO A 46 -2.64 -7.46 -22.59
N GLU A 47 -1.81 -7.91 -21.63
CA GLU A 47 -2.18 -7.99 -20.23
C GLU A 47 -2.35 -6.58 -19.64
N ILE A 48 -1.42 -5.67 -19.95
CA ILE A 48 -1.49 -4.28 -19.51
C ILE A 48 -2.71 -3.59 -20.13
N ARG A 49 -2.96 -3.78 -21.43
CA ARG A 49 -4.10 -3.13 -22.11
C ARG A 49 -5.47 -3.64 -21.65
N SER A 50 -5.61 -4.95 -21.43
CA SER A 50 -6.90 -5.57 -21.09
C SER A 50 -7.21 -5.57 -19.59
N LYS A 51 -6.19 -5.40 -18.74
CA LYS A 51 -6.33 -5.51 -17.28
C LYS A 51 -5.91 -4.24 -16.55
N MET A 52 -5.80 -3.10 -17.26
CA MET A 52 -5.37 -1.83 -16.66
C MET A 52 -6.24 -1.39 -15.49
N GLU A 53 -7.56 -1.55 -15.58
CA GLU A 53 -8.48 -1.19 -14.51
C GLU A 53 -8.24 -2.03 -13.25
N TYR A 54 -8.14 -3.36 -13.40
CA TYR A 54 -7.76 -4.27 -12.31
C TYR A 54 -6.36 -3.97 -11.76
N TRP A 55 -5.42 -3.64 -12.65
CA TRP A 55 -4.07 -3.26 -12.27
C TRP A 55 -4.07 -2.04 -11.35
N ILE A 56 -4.75 -0.97 -11.76
CA ILE A 56 -4.88 0.26 -10.96
C ILE A 56 -5.59 -0.04 -9.64
N PHE A 57 -6.69 -0.79 -9.69
CA PHE A 57 -7.49 -1.13 -8.51
C PHE A 57 -6.67 -1.86 -7.44
N TYR A 58 -6.08 -2.99 -7.80
CA TYR A 58 -5.31 -3.79 -6.84
C TYR A 58 -4.01 -3.12 -6.43
N SER A 59 -3.41 -2.29 -7.30
CA SER A 59 -2.23 -1.50 -6.94
C SER A 59 -2.54 -0.43 -5.89
N ILE A 60 -3.70 0.25 -5.98
CA ILE A 60 -4.16 1.20 -4.95
C ILE A 60 -4.37 0.48 -3.62
N ILE A 61 -5.05 -0.68 -3.63
CA ILE A 61 -5.27 -1.49 -2.42
C ILE A 61 -3.94 -1.92 -1.79
N ALA A 62 -2.99 -2.39 -2.61
CA ALA A 62 -1.68 -2.82 -2.15
C ALA A 62 -0.87 -1.67 -1.54
N CYS A 63 -0.84 -0.51 -2.21
CA CYS A 63 -0.16 0.69 -1.70
C CYS A 63 -0.78 1.18 -0.39
N ALA A 64 -2.11 1.25 -0.32
CA ALA A 64 -2.82 1.79 0.83
C ALA A 64 -2.67 0.88 2.06
N SER A 65 -2.81 -0.43 1.87
CA SER A 65 -2.60 -1.43 2.92
C SER A 65 -1.15 -1.43 3.40
N SER A 66 -0.19 -1.42 2.47
CA SER A 66 1.24 -1.42 2.82
C SER A 66 1.66 -0.15 3.56
N SER A 67 1.11 1.00 3.17
CA SER A 67 1.37 2.27 3.85
C SER A 67 0.88 2.25 5.30
N LEU A 68 -0.31 1.69 5.59
CA LEU A 68 -0.77 1.59 6.98
C LEU A 68 0.02 0.57 7.80
N TYR A 69 0.33 -0.60 7.24
CA TYR A 69 1.10 -1.62 7.95
C TYR A 69 2.53 -1.18 8.25
N ALA A 70 3.20 -0.48 7.33
CA ALA A 70 4.54 0.04 7.57
C ALA A 70 4.56 1.16 8.62
N ASN A 71 3.50 1.98 8.66
CA ASN A 71 3.38 3.04 9.66
C ASN A 71 2.87 2.53 11.02
N SER A 72 2.42 1.27 11.11
CA SER A 72 1.85 0.69 12.33
C SER A 72 2.71 0.93 13.57
N LEU A 73 4.04 0.86 13.46
CA LEU A 73 5.00 1.13 14.56
C LEU A 73 4.92 2.55 15.13
N GLN A 74 4.38 3.52 14.36
CA GLN A 74 4.22 4.93 14.77
C GLN A 74 2.77 5.29 15.11
N ILE A 75 1.81 4.46 14.70
CA ILE A 75 0.38 4.60 14.98
C ILE A 75 -0.17 3.43 15.83
N GLU A 76 0.70 2.72 16.56
CA GLU A 76 0.44 1.42 17.22
C GLU A 76 -0.89 1.41 18.00
N ASP A 77 -1.19 2.48 18.73
CA ASP A 77 -2.39 2.59 19.56
C ASP A 77 -3.71 2.81 18.77
N ARG A 78 -3.62 3.04 17.45
CA ARG A 78 -4.70 3.59 16.60
C ARG A 78 -4.76 2.95 15.21
N LEU A 79 -4.01 1.88 14.95
CA LEU A 79 -3.97 1.19 13.66
C LEU A 79 -5.37 0.75 13.21
N GLU A 80 -6.19 0.23 14.14
CA GLU A 80 -7.57 -0.17 13.86
C GLU A 80 -8.44 1.00 13.39
N GLU A 81 -8.28 2.18 14.01
CA GLU A 81 -9.00 3.40 13.63
C GLU A 81 -8.59 3.88 12.23
N ALA A 82 -7.28 3.85 11.94
CA ALA A 82 -6.77 4.21 10.61
C ALA A 82 -7.23 3.22 9.52
N LEU A 83 -7.23 1.92 9.81
CA LEU A 83 -7.74 0.88 8.90
C LEU A 83 -9.23 1.05 8.65
N PHE A 84 -10.02 1.35 9.68
CA PHE A 84 -11.44 1.61 9.55
C PHE A 84 -11.73 2.76 8.59
N TYR A 85 -11.09 3.92 8.78
CA TYR A 85 -11.26 5.06 7.88
C TYR A 85 -10.76 4.77 6.47
N LEU A 86 -9.69 3.98 6.32
CA LEU A 86 -9.15 3.68 5.00
C LEU A 86 -10.12 2.79 4.23
N LYS A 87 -10.64 1.73 4.85
CA LYS A 87 -11.67 0.87 4.24
C LYS A 87 -12.87 1.69 3.78
N GLN A 88 -13.39 2.58 4.63
CA GLN A 88 -14.48 3.49 4.25
C GLN A 88 -14.12 4.36 3.04
N ARG A 89 -12.89 4.89 3.00
CA ARG A 89 -12.45 5.75 1.90
C ARG A 89 -12.27 4.98 0.59
N VAL A 90 -11.76 3.75 0.65
CA VAL A 90 -11.63 2.88 -0.53
C VAL A 90 -13.03 2.43 -0.99
N ASP A 91 -13.92 2.00 -0.09
CA ASP A 91 -15.31 1.63 -0.42
C ASP A 91 -16.11 2.77 -1.04
N HIS A 92 -15.84 4.00 -0.61
CA HIS A 92 -16.45 5.19 -1.21
C HIS A 92 -15.97 5.43 -2.65
N TRP A 93 -14.74 5.02 -2.96
CA TRP A 93 -14.20 5.10 -4.32
C TRP A 93 -14.63 3.92 -5.19
N ASP A 94 -14.58 2.70 -4.65
CA ASP A 94 -14.95 1.47 -5.31
C ASP A 94 -15.52 0.47 -4.29
N ASN A 95 -16.69 -0.10 -4.56
CA ASN A 95 -17.45 -0.90 -3.60
C ASN A 95 -16.83 -2.26 -3.24
N GLN A 96 -15.78 -2.70 -3.94
CA GLN A 96 -15.04 -3.93 -3.63
C GLN A 96 -13.75 -3.65 -2.83
N GLY A 97 -13.51 -2.39 -2.48
CA GLY A 97 -12.29 -1.91 -1.83
C GLY A 97 -11.95 -2.62 -0.53
N SER A 98 -12.91 -2.68 0.40
CA SER A 98 -12.73 -3.30 1.72
C SER A 98 -12.45 -4.79 1.64
N GLU A 99 -13.14 -5.52 0.76
CA GLU A 99 -12.89 -6.94 0.52
C GLU A 99 -11.46 -7.19 0.02
N GLY A 100 -11.01 -6.40 -0.96
CA GLY A 100 -9.64 -6.51 -1.45
C GLY A 100 -8.59 -6.14 -0.39
N MET A 101 -8.87 -5.17 0.47
CA MET A 101 -8.00 -4.80 1.60
C MET A 101 -7.89 -5.91 2.66
N ASP A 102 -8.99 -6.59 2.97
CA ASP A 102 -8.95 -7.74 3.89
C ASP A 102 -8.22 -8.92 3.27
N ASN A 103 -8.45 -9.18 1.98
CA ASN A 103 -7.80 -10.26 1.25
C ASN A 103 -6.26 -10.10 1.20
N ILE A 104 -5.76 -8.89 0.91
CA ILE A 104 -4.30 -8.68 0.91
C ILE A 104 -3.71 -8.80 2.31
N ALA A 105 -4.40 -8.31 3.35
CA ALA A 105 -3.94 -8.41 4.72
C ALA A 105 -3.80 -9.88 5.16
N GLU A 106 -4.83 -10.69 4.92
CA GLU A 106 -4.80 -12.12 5.21
C GLU A 106 -3.70 -12.85 4.42
N TYR A 107 -3.59 -12.56 3.12
CA TYR A 107 -2.59 -13.18 2.26
C TYR A 107 -1.17 -12.88 2.72
N VAL A 108 -0.83 -11.59 2.90
CA VAL A 108 0.50 -11.16 3.32
C VAL A 108 0.81 -11.68 4.72
N HIS A 109 -0.14 -11.65 5.66
CA HIS A 109 0.04 -12.21 6.99
C HIS A 109 0.33 -13.72 6.94
N SER A 110 -0.37 -14.47 6.07
CA SER A 110 -0.16 -15.92 5.93
C SER A 110 1.24 -16.29 5.44
N ILE A 111 1.89 -15.43 4.65
CA ILE A 111 3.26 -15.63 4.13
C ILE A 111 4.30 -15.17 5.15
N THR A 112 4.11 -13.97 5.70
CA THR A 112 5.10 -13.31 6.58
C THR A 112 5.14 -13.91 7.98
N SER A 113 4.03 -14.43 8.50
CA SER A 113 3.99 -15.11 9.81
C SER A 113 4.75 -16.44 9.84
N ARG A 114 5.02 -17.03 8.66
CA ARG A 114 5.73 -18.30 8.50
C ARG A 114 7.23 -18.12 8.29
N THR A 115 7.69 -16.88 8.20
CA THR A 115 9.06 -16.52 7.84
C THR A 115 9.64 -15.52 8.85
N VAL A 116 10.96 -15.34 8.83
CA VAL A 116 11.58 -14.25 9.60
C VAL A 116 11.11 -12.93 8.97
N PRO A 117 10.68 -11.93 9.76
CA PRO A 117 10.27 -10.64 9.21
C PRO A 117 11.38 -10.02 8.37
N ASP A 118 11.17 -9.99 7.05
CA ASP A 118 12.07 -9.40 6.06
C ASP A 118 11.24 -8.55 5.09
N PHE A 119 11.74 -7.35 4.84
CA PHE A 119 11.16 -6.41 3.88
C PHE A 119 11.05 -7.00 2.48
N ASN A 120 12.05 -7.78 2.04
CA ASN A 120 12.00 -8.41 0.73
C ASN A 120 10.87 -9.44 0.64
N VAL A 121 10.69 -10.25 1.68
CA VAL A 121 9.60 -11.22 1.77
C VAL A 121 8.23 -10.53 1.75
N TYR A 122 8.11 -9.38 2.40
CA TYR A 122 6.90 -8.56 2.33
C TYR A 122 6.62 -8.07 0.90
N VAL A 123 7.61 -7.50 0.22
CA VAL A 123 7.48 -7.01 -1.17
C VAL A 123 7.11 -8.16 -2.12
N GLU A 124 7.73 -9.33 -1.96
CA GLU A 124 7.43 -10.52 -2.75
C GLU A 124 5.99 -11.01 -2.52
N ALA A 125 5.52 -11.02 -1.26
CA ALA A 125 4.15 -11.39 -0.92
C ALA A 125 3.12 -10.43 -1.57
N VAL A 126 3.37 -9.13 -1.52
CA VAL A 126 2.50 -8.13 -2.18
C VAL A 126 2.52 -8.29 -3.70
N ALA A 127 3.69 -8.54 -4.31
CA ALA A 127 3.80 -8.76 -5.74
C ALA A 127 3.07 -10.03 -6.21
N ALA A 128 3.18 -11.12 -5.44
CA ALA A 128 2.46 -12.37 -5.68
C ALA A 128 0.94 -12.17 -5.57
N TRP A 129 0.48 -11.44 -4.57
CA TRP A 129 -0.92 -11.10 -4.41
C TRP A 129 -1.47 -10.28 -5.59
N LEU A 130 -0.72 -9.25 -6.03
CA LEU A 130 -1.08 -8.46 -7.20
C LEU A 130 -1.12 -9.33 -8.47
N TYR A 131 -0.16 -10.25 -8.65
CA TYR A 131 -0.15 -11.17 -9.78
C TYR A 131 -1.44 -11.99 -9.83
N ILE A 132 -1.82 -12.61 -8.70
CA ILE A 132 -3.01 -13.47 -8.60
C ILE A 132 -4.26 -12.67 -8.93
N ASN A 133 -4.43 -11.49 -8.33
CA ASN A 133 -5.66 -10.72 -8.42
C ASN A 133 -5.82 -10.00 -9.77
N VAL A 134 -4.74 -9.47 -10.34
CA VAL A 134 -4.80 -8.85 -11.67
C VAL A 134 -4.97 -9.93 -12.74
N ARG A 135 -4.26 -11.06 -12.63
CA ARG A 135 -4.33 -12.09 -13.66
C ARG A 135 -5.50 -13.05 -13.53
N ASP A 136 -6.12 -13.13 -12.36
CA ASP A 136 -7.08 -14.17 -12.02
C ASP A 136 -6.46 -15.58 -12.19
N GLU A 137 -5.21 -15.74 -11.71
CA GLU A 137 -4.43 -16.98 -11.81
C GLU A 137 -3.92 -17.40 -10.43
N THR A 138 -4.12 -18.66 -10.07
CA THR A 138 -3.68 -19.20 -8.77
C THR A 138 -2.26 -19.77 -8.79
N VAL A 139 -1.69 -20.00 -9.98
CA VAL A 139 -0.33 -20.50 -10.17
C VAL A 139 0.58 -19.33 -10.55
N ILE A 140 1.57 -19.06 -9.71
CA ILE A 140 2.50 -17.95 -9.92
C ILE A 140 3.60 -18.35 -10.88
N ASP A 141 3.69 -17.64 -12.00
CA ASP A 141 4.84 -17.67 -12.90
C ASP A 141 5.84 -16.57 -12.50
N ILE A 142 6.93 -16.98 -11.83
CA ILE A 142 7.95 -16.07 -11.29
C ILE A 142 8.55 -15.17 -12.38
N GLU A 143 8.70 -15.65 -13.62
CA GLU A 143 9.26 -14.81 -14.69
C GLU A 143 8.32 -13.65 -15.06
N LYS A 144 7.02 -13.83 -14.81
CA LYS A 144 5.97 -12.84 -15.07
C LYS A 144 5.64 -11.95 -13.86
N THR A 145 6.21 -12.20 -12.68
CA THR A 145 5.96 -11.35 -11.49
C THR A 145 6.74 -10.03 -11.50
N ARG A 146 7.73 -9.86 -12.39
CA ARG A 146 8.62 -8.69 -12.42
C ARG A 146 7.91 -7.32 -12.49
N PRO A 147 6.85 -7.11 -13.30
CA PRO A 147 6.10 -5.86 -13.29
C PRO A 147 5.40 -5.60 -11.95
N TYR A 148 4.93 -6.66 -11.29
CA TYR A 148 4.26 -6.60 -9.98
C TYR A 148 5.24 -6.29 -8.86
N MET A 149 6.47 -6.81 -8.94
CA MET A 149 7.55 -6.45 -8.01
C MET A 149 7.88 -4.95 -8.05
N THR A 150 7.82 -4.32 -9.23
CA THR A 150 8.03 -2.87 -9.35
C THR A 150 6.94 -2.12 -8.60
N MET A 151 5.68 -2.52 -8.79
CA MET A 151 4.54 -1.90 -8.12
C MET A 151 4.52 -2.16 -6.60
N ALA A 152 4.88 -3.36 -6.16
CA ALA A 152 5.03 -3.70 -4.75
C ALA A 152 6.16 -2.90 -4.07
N ASN A 153 7.27 -2.64 -4.79
CA ASN A 153 8.32 -1.76 -4.32
C ASN A 153 7.85 -0.30 -4.24
N MET A 154 7.03 0.18 -5.17
CA MET A 154 6.44 1.53 -5.10
C MET A 154 5.49 1.66 -3.91
N ALA A 155 4.60 0.68 -3.71
CA ALA A 155 3.74 0.54 -2.53
C ALA A 155 4.55 0.60 -1.22
N SER A 156 5.76 0.04 -1.24
CA SER A 156 6.65 -0.04 -0.07
C SER A 156 7.60 1.14 0.07
N SER A 157 7.84 1.93 -0.98
CA SER A 157 8.76 3.10 -0.97
C SER A 157 8.07 4.39 -0.53
N TYR A 158 6.74 4.48 -0.67
CA TYR A 158 5.95 5.61 -0.15
C TYR A 158 6.07 5.75 1.38
N ASN A 159 6.43 4.66 2.06
CA ASN A 159 6.76 4.60 3.49
C ASN A 159 7.85 5.60 3.91
N SER A 160 8.90 5.76 3.10
CA SER A 160 10.02 6.64 3.44
C SER A 160 9.67 8.14 3.36
N TRP A 161 8.63 8.49 2.59
CA TRP A 161 8.20 9.88 2.41
C TRP A 161 7.25 10.33 3.55
N LEU A 162 6.38 9.45 4.03
CA LEU A 162 5.50 9.70 5.19
C LEU A 162 6.29 9.99 6.48
N ASP A 163 7.38 9.26 6.70
CA ASP A 163 8.31 9.44 7.83
C ASP A 163 8.90 10.85 7.89
N GLU A 164 9.19 11.48 6.75
CA GLU A 164 9.78 12.82 6.72
C GLU A 164 8.77 13.95 6.89
N TYR A 165 7.51 13.76 6.45
CA TYR A 165 6.54 14.86 6.35
C TYR A 165 5.46 14.86 7.44
N VAL A 166 5.07 13.71 8.00
CA VAL A 166 3.97 13.61 8.97
C VAL A 166 4.49 13.46 10.41
N PHE A 167 5.61 12.76 10.59
CA PHE A 167 6.11 12.38 11.91
C PHE A 167 7.38 13.11 12.36
N ARG A 168 7.88 14.10 11.61
CA ARG A 168 8.88 15.07 12.09
C ARG A 168 8.27 16.22 12.87
#